data_AF-A0A8B6D5A2-F1
#
_entry.id   AF-A0A8B6D5A2-F1
#
_cell.length_a   1.000
_cell.length_b   1.000
_cell.length_c   1.000
_cell.angle_alpha   90.00
_cell.angle_beta   90.00
_cell.angle_gamma   90.00
#
_symmetry.space_group_name_H-M   'P 1'
#
loop_
_entity.id
_entity.type
_entity.pdbx_description
1 polymer ?
#
loop_
_entity_poly.entity_id
_entity_poly.type
_entity_poly.pdbx_seq_one_letter_code
_entity_poly.pdbx_strand_id
1 'polypeptide(L)'
;MTKQSTSALFKGFSEQFLSLRPTWMLEQQLYERSLSSGDGLEEYITDIQRRCKKLFKTDRETVTAFIRGLPASVRLFVLQKNPKDFKEAIQSARLAQESLAAFPSFDTGSNNIIQQTLKEQQEAIQLLTKSIQEIKAADDGACINSARE
;
A
#
# COMPACT_ATOMS: atom_id res chain seq x y z
N MET A 1 37.21 50.63 -1.09
CA MET A 1 36.62 49.46 -0.41
C MET A 1 35.20 49.27 -0.92
N THR A 2 35.01 48.42 -1.92
CA THR A 2 33.71 48.16 -2.54
C THR A 2 32.89 47.28 -1.60
N LYS A 3 31.83 47.85 -1.02
CA LYS A 3 30.82 47.08 -0.28
C LYS A 3 30.20 46.12 -1.30
N GLN A 4 30.68 44.89 -1.33
CA GLN A 4 30.13 43.86 -2.20
C GLN A 4 28.63 43.79 -1.91
N SER A 5 27.85 43.92 -2.98
CA SER A 5 26.40 44.10 -2.91
C SER A 5 25.79 43.02 -2.01
N THR A 6 24.96 43.42 -1.05
CA THR A 6 24.24 42.49 -0.15
C THR A 6 23.44 41.46 -0.95
N SER A 7 23.00 41.81 -2.16
CA SER A 7 22.36 40.89 -3.11
C SER A 7 23.28 39.79 -3.63
N ALA A 8 24.57 40.08 -3.86
CA ALA A 8 25.54 39.08 -4.30
C ALA A 8 25.87 38.10 -3.17
N LEU A 9 25.95 38.60 -1.94
CA LEU A 9 26.17 37.79 -0.75
C LEU A 9 24.95 36.90 -0.46
N PHE A 10 23.74 37.43 -0.56
CA PHE A 10 22.49 36.66 -0.43
C PHE A 10 22.35 35.60 -1.53
N LYS A 11 22.74 35.92 -2.77
CA LYS A 11 22.72 34.98 -3.90
C LYS A 11 23.70 33.83 -3.68
N GLY A 12 24.96 34.13 -3.37
CA GLY A 12 25.97 33.11 -3.09
C GLY A 12 25.61 32.22 -1.88
N PHE A 13 25.03 32.82 -0.83
CA PHE A 13 24.50 32.09 0.31
C PHE A 13 23.32 31.19 -0.09
N SER A 14 22.37 31.71 -0.87
CA SER A 14 21.24 30.92 -1.35
C SER A 14 21.71 29.76 -2.23
N GLU A 15 22.66 29.97 -3.14
CA GLU A 15 23.20 28.92 -4.01
C GLU A 15 23.96 27.83 -3.23
N GLN A 16 24.78 28.21 -2.24
CA GLN A 16 25.51 27.24 -1.40
C GLN A 16 24.59 26.49 -0.42
N PHE A 17 23.60 27.15 0.17
CA PHE A 17 22.79 26.55 1.24
C PHE A 17 21.48 25.91 0.74
N LEU A 18 20.91 26.39 -0.38
CA LEU A 18 19.78 25.71 -1.02
C LEU A 18 20.21 24.42 -1.74
N SER A 19 21.48 24.33 -2.17
CA SER A 19 22.03 23.11 -2.78
C SER A 19 22.32 21.98 -1.77
N LEU A 20 22.35 22.27 -0.46
CA LEU A 20 22.65 21.27 0.58
C LEU A 20 21.62 20.15 0.68
N ARG A 21 20.37 20.38 0.27
CA ARG A 21 19.40 19.30 0.09
C ARG A 21 18.94 19.28 -1.35
N PRO A 22 19.34 18.26 -2.13
CA PRO A 22 18.94 18.20 -3.52
C PRO A 22 17.44 17.95 -3.62
N THR A 23 16.79 18.61 -4.58
CA THR A 23 15.34 18.53 -4.80
C THR A 23 14.83 17.10 -4.93
N TRP A 24 15.60 16.21 -5.59
CA TRP A 24 15.25 14.80 -5.76
C TRP A 24 15.04 14.07 -4.43
N MET A 25 15.80 14.43 -3.38
CA MET A 25 15.66 13.81 -2.05
C MET A 25 14.35 14.24 -1.38
N LEU A 26 13.94 15.50 -1.57
CA LEU A 26 12.66 15.99 -1.07
C LEU A 26 11.49 15.34 -1.83
N GLU A 27 11.64 15.10 -3.14
CA GLU A 27 10.65 14.37 -3.93
C GLU A 27 10.53 12.91 -3.50
N GLN A 28 11.65 12.23 -3.28
CA GLN A 28 11.65 10.87 -2.74
C GLN A 28 10.90 10.81 -1.40
N GLN A 29 11.19 11.74 -0.47
CA GLN A 29 10.49 11.84 0.80
C GLN A 29 8.99 12.15 0.67
N LEU A 30 8.56 12.82 -0.39
CA LEU A 30 7.13 13.04 -0.68
C LEU A 30 6.47 11.73 -1.12
N TYR A 31 7.12 10.97 -2.01
CA TYR A 31 6.53 9.75 -2.59
C TYR A 31 6.68 8.51 -1.71
N GLU A 32 7.61 8.51 -0.76
CA GLU A 32 7.71 7.49 0.31
C GLU A 32 6.66 7.71 1.40
N ARG A 33 6.12 8.93 1.53
CA ARG A 33 5.14 9.23 2.57
C ARG A 33 3.81 8.54 2.23
N SER A 34 3.46 7.53 3.01
CA SER A 34 2.14 6.91 3.03
C SER A 34 1.43 7.17 4.36
N LEU A 35 0.10 7.23 4.34
CA LEU A 35 -0.74 7.26 5.55
C LEU A 35 -0.60 5.91 6.27
N SER A 36 -0.06 5.93 7.49
CA SER A 36 0.02 4.75 8.35
C SER A 36 -1.33 4.47 9.00
N SER A 37 -1.60 3.21 9.38
CA SER A 37 -2.87 2.81 10.01
C SER A 37 -3.16 3.51 11.34
N GLY A 38 -2.15 4.11 11.98
CA GLY A 38 -2.29 4.90 13.22
C GLY A 38 -2.24 6.42 13.02
N ASP A 39 -1.89 6.91 11.83
CA ASP A 39 -1.80 8.35 11.56
C ASP A 39 -3.19 8.90 11.23
N GLY A 40 -3.51 10.10 11.76
CA GLY A 40 -4.73 10.80 11.40
C GLY A 40 -4.70 11.31 9.96
N LEU A 41 -5.82 11.21 9.24
CA LEU A 41 -5.93 11.70 7.86
C LEU A 41 -5.59 13.21 7.76
N GLU A 42 -6.01 14.01 8.73
CA GLU A 42 -5.75 15.46 8.76
C GLU A 42 -4.26 15.80 8.91
N GLU A 43 -3.53 15.02 9.71
CA GLU A 43 -2.09 15.19 9.87
C GLU A 43 -1.36 14.87 8.56
N TYR A 44 -1.76 13.78 7.90
CA TYR A 44 -1.24 13.42 6.58
C TYR A 44 -1.55 14.47 5.51
N ILE A 45 -2.78 15.00 5.45
CA ILE A 45 -3.15 16.08 4.53
C ILE A 45 -2.24 17.29 4.72
N THR A 46 -2.03 17.69 5.98
CA THR A 46 -1.19 18.84 6.32
C THR A 46 0.27 18.61 5.94
N ASP A 47 0.80 17.41 6.18
CA ASP A 47 2.18 17.07 5.83
C ASP A 47 2.39 17.04 4.31
N ILE A 48 1.47 16.45 3.55
CA ILE A 48 1.53 16.43 2.07
C ILE A 48 1.45 17.86 1.52
N GLN A 49 0.51 18.69 1.99
CA GLN A 49 0.42 20.09 1.56
C GLN A 49 1.73 20.85 1.82
N ARG A 50 2.31 20.68 3.00
CA ARG A 50 3.57 21.34 3.39
C ARG A 50 4.73 20.90 2.47
N ARG A 51 4.82 19.61 2.16
CA ARG A 51 5.87 19.05 1.28
C ARG A 51 5.70 19.51 -0.18
N CYS A 52 4.48 19.47 -0.70
CA CYS A 52 4.17 19.94 -2.05
C CYS A 52 4.44 21.45 -2.21
N LYS A 53 4.10 22.27 -1.21
CA LYS A 53 4.45 23.70 -1.19
C LYS A 53 5.97 23.92 -1.22
N LYS A 54 6.73 23.12 -0.47
CA LYS A 54 8.21 23.21 -0.44
C LYS A 54 8.85 22.85 -1.78
N LEU A 55 8.21 21.96 -2.53
CA LEU A 55 8.65 21.48 -3.85
C LEU A 55 8.04 22.27 -5.02
N PHE A 56 7.25 23.31 -4.75
CA PHE A 56 6.52 24.10 -5.77
C PHE A 56 5.70 23.23 -6.74
N LYS A 57 5.07 22.17 -6.21
CA LYS A 57 4.23 21.27 -7.01
C LYS A 57 2.92 21.94 -7.42
N THR A 58 2.45 21.60 -8.61
CA THR A 58 1.14 21.97 -9.11
C THR A 58 0.02 21.25 -8.35
N ASP A 59 -1.21 21.74 -8.46
CA ASP A 59 -2.35 21.10 -7.80
C ASP A 59 -2.58 19.66 -8.29
N ARG A 60 -2.37 19.40 -9.59
CA ARG A 60 -2.45 18.06 -10.17
C ARG A 60 -1.41 17.10 -9.60
N GLU A 61 -0.16 17.56 -9.47
CA GLU A 61 0.90 16.76 -8.86
C GLU A 61 0.62 16.51 -7.37
N THR A 62 0.06 17.50 -6.69
CA THR A 62 -0.32 17.41 -5.27
C THR A 62 -1.43 16.37 -5.06
N VAL A 63 -2.47 16.37 -5.92
CA VAL A 63 -3.51 15.33 -5.93
C VAL A 63 -2.91 13.95 -6.17
N THR A 64 -2.01 13.82 -7.15
CA THR A 64 -1.37 12.54 -7.49
C THR A 64 -0.52 12.01 -6.33
N ALA A 65 0.29 12.88 -5.71
CA ALA A 65 1.11 12.52 -4.55
C ALA A 65 0.24 12.09 -3.36
N PHE A 66 -0.85 12.82 -3.10
CA PHE A 66 -1.80 12.51 -2.05
C PHE A 66 -2.46 11.14 -2.25
N ILE A 67 -3.04 10.90 -3.43
CA ILE A 67 -3.71 9.64 -3.76
C ILE A 67 -2.75 8.45 -3.64
N ARG A 68 -1.50 8.61 -4.08
CA ARG A 68 -0.50 7.54 -4.03
C ARG A 68 -0.23 7.04 -2.61
N GLY A 69 -0.11 7.98 -1.66
CA GLY A 69 0.17 7.66 -0.25
C GLY A 69 -1.06 7.23 0.56
N LEU A 70 -2.27 7.24 -0.01
CA LEU A 70 -3.46 6.72 0.67
C LEU A 70 -3.42 5.18 0.78
N PRO A 71 -4.02 4.59 1.84
CA PRO A 71 -4.18 3.15 1.96
C PRO A 71 -5.00 2.60 0.80
N ALA A 72 -4.75 1.35 0.38
CA ALA A 72 -5.37 0.77 -0.82
C ALA A 72 -6.91 0.84 -0.80
N SER A 73 -7.53 0.60 0.36
CA SER A 73 -8.97 0.67 0.58
C SER A 73 -9.55 2.06 0.27
N VAL A 74 -8.94 3.11 0.81
CA VAL A 74 -9.35 4.51 0.59
C VAL A 74 -8.98 4.96 -0.83
N ARG A 75 -7.79 4.56 -1.31
CA ARG A 75 -7.24 4.98 -2.60
C ARG A 75 -8.15 4.58 -3.75
N LEU A 76 -8.66 3.34 -3.76
CA LEU A 76 -9.59 2.86 -4.80
C LEU A 76 -10.84 3.75 -4.90
N PHE A 77 -11.42 4.11 -3.76
CA PHE A 77 -12.60 4.97 -3.73
C PHE A 77 -12.31 6.38 -4.27
N VAL A 78 -11.18 6.97 -3.87
CA VAL A 78 -10.78 8.31 -4.34
C VAL A 78 -10.47 8.30 -5.84
N LEU A 79 -9.79 7.26 -6.36
CA LEU A 79 -9.55 7.13 -7.79
C LEU A 79 -10.86 7.03 -8.58
N GLN A 80 -11.84 6.28 -8.07
CA GLN A 80 -13.14 6.14 -8.72
C GLN A 80 -13.89 7.47 -8.83
N LYS A 81 -13.72 8.36 -7.84
CA LYS A 81 -14.31 9.71 -7.87
C LYS A 81 -13.59 10.67 -8.81
N ASN A 82 -12.35 10.35 -9.21
CA ASN A 82 -11.53 11.15 -10.13
C ASN A 82 -11.50 12.66 -9.80
N PRO A 83 -10.98 13.03 -8.61
CA PRO A 83 -10.98 14.41 -8.16
C PRO A 83 -10.09 15.29 -9.03
N LYS A 84 -10.58 16.48 -9.38
CA LYS A 84 -9.84 17.45 -10.19
C LYS A 84 -8.94 18.34 -9.34
N ASP A 85 -9.39 18.63 -8.13
CA ASP A 85 -8.74 19.55 -7.19
C ASP A 85 -8.35 18.84 -5.90
N PHE A 86 -7.37 19.41 -5.20
CA PHE A 86 -6.92 18.86 -3.93
C PHE A 86 -8.02 18.80 -2.86
N LYS A 87 -8.92 19.80 -2.84
CA LYS A 87 -10.04 19.84 -1.90
C LYS A 87 -11.04 18.69 -2.13
N GLU A 88 -11.31 18.38 -3.39
CA GLU A 88 -12.22 17.30 -3.78
C GLU A 88 -11.62 15.93 -3.42
N ALA A 89 -10.30 15.78 -3.58
CA ALA A 89 -9.57 14.58 -3.16
C ALA A 89 -9.67 14.36 -1.64
N ILE A 90 -9.53 15.43 -0.84
CA ILE A 90 -9.70 15.37 0.62
C ILE A 90 -11.13 14.93 1.00
N GLN A 91 -12.14 15.57 0.42
CA GLN A 91 -13.55 15.25 0.71
C GLN A 91 -13.87 13.79 0.37
N SER A 92 -13.38 13.32 -0.79
CA SER A 92 -13.54 11.92 -1.20
C SER A 92 -12.83 10.96 -0.24
N ALA A 93 -11.65 11.31 0.25
CA ALA A 93 -10.90 10.49 1.20
C ALA A 93 -11.59 10.42 2.58
N ARG A 94 -12.17 11.53 3.05
CA ARG A 94 -12.96 11.56 4.29
C ARG A 94 -14.19 10.67 4.18
N LEU A 95 -14.94 10.81 3.09
CA LEU A 95 -16.12 9.98 2.83
C LEU A 95 -15.78 8.49 2.73
N ALA A 96 -14.63 8.16 2.12
CA ALA A 96 -14.12 6.79 2.09
C ALA A 96 -13.81 6.24 3.49
N GLN A 97 -13.15 7.03 4.35
CA GLN A 97 -12.87 6.59 5.73
C GLN A 97 -14.16 6.39 6.54
N GLU A 98 -15.12 7.30 6.43
CA GLU A 98 -16.41 7.19 7.11
C GLU A 98 -17.20 5.97 6.64
N SER A 99 -17.24 5.71 5.33
CA SER A 99 -17.91 4.53 4.78
C SER A 99 -17.22 3.21 5.16
N LEU A 100 -15.88 3.17 5.18
CA LEU A 100 -15.14 1.99 5.64
C LEU A 100 -15.33 1.74 7.14
N ALA A 101 -15.42 2.80 7.96
CA ALA A 101 -15.72 2.68 9.38
C ALA A 101 -17.15 2.19 9.64
N ALA A 102 -18.11 2.55 8.78
CA ALA A 102 -19.50 2.10 8.87
C ALA A 102 -19.67 0.60 8.52
N PHE A 103 -18.76 0.02 7.74
CA PHE A 103 -18.82 -1.38 7.30
C PHE A 103 -17.48 -2.11 7.49
N PRO A 104 -17.11 -2.46 8.74
CA PRO A 104 -15.83 -3.12 9.04
C PRO A 104 -15.74 -4.58 8.56
N SER A 105 -16.76 -5.11 7.87
CA SER A 105 -16.96 -6.55 7.67
C SER A 105 -16.37 -7.16 6.39
N PHE A 106 -15.74 -6.39 5.49
CA PHE A 106 -15.39 -6.94 4.17
C PHE A 106 -14.05 -7.70 4.09
N ASP A 107 -13.09 -7.47 4.98
CA ASP A 107 -11.72 -8.03 4.80
C ASP A 107 -11.39 -9.23 5.70
N THR A 108 -12.00 -9.35 6.88
CA THR A 108 -11.61 -10.40 7.85
C THR A 108 -12.43 -11.69 7.69
N GLY A 109 -13.68 -11.61 7.23
CA GLY A 109 -14.55 -12.79 7.07
C GLY A 109 -14.13 -13.69 5.92
N SER A 110 -13.83 -13.10 4.77
CA SER A 110 -13.47 -13.82 3.53
C SER A 110 -12.16 -14.59 3.67
N ASN A 111 -11.15 -14.02 4.34
CA ASN A 111 -9.88 -14.70 4.57
C ASN A 111 -10.01 -15.91 5.50
N ASN A 112 -10.84 -15.82 6.54
CA ASN A 112 -11.08 -16.95 7.45
C ASN A 112 -11.85 -18.08 6.75
N ILE A 113 -12.86 -17.76 5.94
CA ILE A 113 -13.62 -18.77 5.19
C ILE A 113 -12.73 -19.46 4.15
N ILE A 114 -11.91 -18.70 3.42
CA ILE A 114 -10.97 -19.27 2.45
C ILE A 114 -9.95 -20.17 3.14
N GLN A 115 -9.40 -19.76 4.29
CA GLN A 115 -8.46 -20.61 5.04
C GLN A 115 -9.13 -21.86 5.61
N GLN A 116 -10.37 -21.76 6.08
CA GLN A 116 -11.12 -22.91 6.58
C GLN A 116 -11.38 -23.93 5.47
N THR A 117 -11.88 -23.48 4.31
CA THR A 117 -12.10 -24.34 3.14
C THR A 117 -10.79 -24.97 2.65
N LEU A 118 -9.68 -24.22 2.64
CA LEU A 118 -8.38 -24.74 2.24
C LEU A 118 -7.91 -25.88 3.15
N LYS A 119 -8.13 -25.74 4.46
CA LYS A 119 -7.77 -26.75 5.45
C LYS A 119 -8.61 -28.02 5.31
N GLU A 120 -9.92 -27.89 5.13
CA GLU A 120 -10.81 -29.03 4.86
C GLU A 120 -10.39 -29.79 3.58
N GLN A 121 -10.01 -29.07 2.52
CA GLN A 121 -9.52 -29.72 1.30
C GLN A 121 -8.19 -30.46 1.50
N GLN A 122 -7.28 -29.92 2.32
CA GLN A 122 -6.01 -30.58 2.63
C GLN A 122 -6.21 -31.89 3.40
N GLU A 123 -7.14 -31.91 4.36
CA GLU A 123 -7.48 -33.12 5.13
C GLU A 123 -8.11 -34.20 4.23
N ALA A 124 -8.98 -33.82 3.30
CA ALA A 124 -9.56 -34.75 2.33
C ALA A 124 -8.50 -35.37 1.40
N ILE A 125 -7.54 -34.56 0.92
CA ILE A 125 -6.44 -35.05 0.06
C ILE A 125 -5.54 -36.03 0.84
N GLN A 126 -5.27 -35.77 2.12
CA GLN A 126 -4.47 -36.69 2.95
C GLN A 126 -5.16 -38.04 3.14
N LEU A 127 -6.47 -38.04 3.42
CA LEU A 127 -7.26 -39.27 3.56
C LEU A 127 -7.26 -40.08 2.25
N LEU A 128 -7.51 -39.42 1.11
CA LEU A 128 -7.45 -40.08 -0.19
C LEU A 128 -6.06 -40.66 -0.48
N THR A 129 -5.00 -39.93 -0.14
CA THR A 129 -3.61 -40.40 -0.31
C THR A 129 -3.35 -41.66 0.51
N LYS A 130 -3.85 -41.70 1.74
CA LYS A 130 -3.72 -42.86 2.63
C LYS A 130 -4.49 -44.08 2.09
N SER A 131 -5.75 -43.91 1.65
CA SER A 131 -6.51 -44.99 1.01
C SER A 131 -5.81 -45.52 -0.25
N ILE A 132 -5.21 -44.65 -1.07
CA ILE A 132 -4.46 -45.08 -2.27
C ILE A 132 -3.22 -45.90 -1.89
N GLN A 133 -2.50 -45.52 -0.82
CA GLN A 133 -1.36 -46.30 -0.32
C GLN A 133 -1.78 -47.68 0.19
N GLU A 134 -2.90 -47.76 0.91
CA GLU A 134 -3.45 -49.03 1.41
C GLU A 134 -3.88 -49.96 0.25
N ILE A 135 -4.50 -49.41 -0.80
CA ILE A 135 -4.86 -50.18 -2.01
C ILE A 135 -3.62 -50.68 -2.74
N LYS A 136 -2.58 -49.83 -2.91
CA LYS A 136 -1.32 -50.26 -3.53
C LYS A 136 -0.62 -51.36 -2.73
N ALA A 137 -0.59 -51.26 -1.40
CA ALA A 137 0.01 -52.29 -0.55
C ALA A 137 -0.73 -53.64 -0.64
N ALA A 138 -2.05 -53.61 -0.85
CA ALA A 138 -2.86 -54.82 -1.07
C ALA A 138 -2.61 -55.46 -2.45
N ASP A 139 -2.41 -54.65 -3.49
CA ASP A 139 -2.12 -55.12 -4.86
C ASP A 139 -0.70 -55.70 -4.97
N ASP A 140 0.29 -55.03 -4.37
CA ASP A 140 1.67 -55.54 -4.29
C ASP A 140 1.74 -56.84 -3.47
N GLY A 141 0.90 -56.99 -2.43
CA GLY A 141 0.77 -58.20 -1.63
C GLY A 141 0.12 -59.39 -2.34
N ALA A 142 -0.77 -59.13 -3.31
CA ALA A 142 -1.42 -60.17 -4.11
C ALA A 142 -0.45 -60.79 -5.14
N CYS A 143 0.45 -59.99 -5.72
CA CYS A 143 1.47 -60.49 -6.65
C CYS A 143 2.50 -61.43 -6.00
N ILE A 144 2.82 -61.25 -4.71
CA ILE A 144 3.80 -62.11 -4.01
C ILE A 144 3.24 -63.51 -3.71
N ASN A 145 1.92 -63.63 -3.48
CA ASN A 145 1.27 -64.89 -3.15
C ASN A 145 0.90 -65.73 -4.38
N SER A 146 0.79 -65.12 -5.57
CA SER A 146 0.57 -65.85 -6.82
C SER A 146 1.83 -66.50 -7.41
N ALA A 147 3.02 -66.18 -6.90
CA ALA A 147 4.30 -66.74 -7.39
C ALA A 147 4.81 -67.93 -6.54
N ARG A 148 3.99 -68.44 -5.60
CA ARG A 148 4.39 -69.46 -4.61
C ARG A 148 3.56 -70.75 -4.65
N GLU A 149 2.76 -70.95 -5.69
CA GLU A 149 2.10 -72.24 -6.03
C GLU A 149 2.79 -72.92 -7.20
#